data_AF-A0A9W6GWD5-F1
#
_entry.id   AF-A0A9W6GWD5-F1
#
_cell.length_a   1.000
_cell.length_b   1.000
_cell.length_c   1.000
_cell.angle_alpha   90.00
_cell.angle_beta   90.00
_cell.angle_gamma   90.00
#
_symmetry.space_group_name_H-M   'P 1'
#
loop_
_entity.id
_entity.type
_entity.pdbx_description
1 polymer ?
#
loop_
_entity_poly.entity_id
_entity_poly.type
_entity_poly.pdbx_seq_one_letter_code
_entity_poly.pdbx_strand_id
1 'polypeptide(L)' 'MPQKQAETDKPPVHGQMTVEEAGRLGGHKGGQRVKQLIEEGKDAERADPGEDIETTDEEEDGEA' A
#
# COMPACT_ATOMS: atom_id res chain seq x y z
N MET A 1 -9.25 54.56 11.47
CA MET A 1 -9.24 53.09 11.38
C MET A 1 -8.00 52.69 10.58
N PRO A 2 -6.91 52.21 11.18
CA PRO A 2 -5.75 51.77 10.43
C PRO A 2 -6.03 50.41 9.76
N GLN A 3 -5.92 50.37 8.44
CA GLN A 3 -5.96 49.15 7.63
C GLN A 3 -4.60 48.46 7.73
N LYS A 4 -4.55 47.17 8.09
CA LYS A 4 -3.28 46.42 8.06
C LYS A 4 -3.48 44.95 7.69
N GLN A 5 -3.10 44.69 6.43
CA GLN A 5 -2.43 43.48 5.92
C GLN A 5 -3.26 42.20 5.79
N ALA A 6 -3.91 42.06 4.63
CA ALA A 6 -4.14 40.76 4.00
C ALA A 6 -2.80 40.23 3.48
N GLU A 7 -2.03 39.55 4.34
CA GLU A 7 -0.83 38.82 3.94
C GLU A 7 -1.18 37.34 3.80
N THR A 8 -1.74 36.94 2.66
CA THR A 8 -1.87 35.51 2.31
C THR A 8 -1.72 35.34 0.79
N ASP A 9 -0.55 35.69 0.27
CA ASP A 9 -0.16 35.39 -1.12
C ASP A 9 1.26 34.79 -1.15
N LYS A 10 1.47 33.78 -0.30
CA LYS A 10 2.64 32.91 -0.40
C LYS A 10 2.19 31.60 -1.05
N PRO A 11 2.81 31.16 -2.17
CA PRO A 11 2.48 29.88 -2.77
C PRO A 11 2.75 28.77 -1.74
N PRO A 12 1.94 27.69 -1.71
CA PRO A 12 2.08 26.64 -0.72
C PRO A 12 3.47 26.02 -0.85
N VAL A 13 4.29 26.19 0.19
CA VAL A 13 5.62 25.59 0.26
C VAL A 13 5.41 24.08 0.46
N HIS A 14 6.12 23.25 -0.32
CA HIS A 14 6.13 21.80 -0.11
C HIS A 14 6.41 21.49 1.37
N GLY A 15 5.52 20.74 2.03
CA GLY A 15 5.61 20.41 3.45
C GLY A 15 4.78 21.28 4.39
N GLN A 16 4.04 22.29 3.91
CA GLN A 16 3.10 23.08 4.72
C GLN A 16 1.66 22.56 4.73
N MET A 17 1.47 21.29 4.37
CA MET A 17 0.15 20.65 4.36
C MET A 17 -0.35 20.41 5.79
N THR A 18 -1.64 20.61 6.01
CA THR A 18 -2.26 20.30 7.31
C THR A 18 -2.30 18.79 7.55
N VAL A 19 -2.30 18.36 8.83
CA VAL A 19 -2.39 16.93 9.18
C VAL A 19 -3.68 16.30 8.65
N GLU A 20 -4.79 17.03 8.67
CA GLU A 20 -6.07 16.55 8.12
C GLU A 20 -5.98 16.32 6.60
N GLU A 21 -5.39 17.28 5.87
CA GLU A 21 -5.19 17.18 4.43
C GLU A 21 -4.22 16.07 4.05
N ALA A 22 -3.13 15.90 4.81
CA ALA A 22 -2.18 14.81 4.63
C ALA A 22 -2.83 13.44 4.88
N GLY A 23 -3.63 13.31 5.95
CA GLY A 23 -4.38 12.09 6.25
C GLY A 23 -5.41 11.75 5.17
N ARG A 24 -6.14 12.75 4.67
CA ARG A 24 -7.11 12.59 3.59
C ARG A 24 -6.44 12.10 2.30
N LEU A 25 -5.33 12.72 1.91
CA LEU A 25 -4.58 12.36 0.70
C LEU A 25 -3.89 11.00 0.83
N GLY A 26 -3.30 10.71 2.00
CA GLY A 26 -2.64 9.44 2.31
C GLY A 26 -3.63 8.28 2.31
N GLY A 27 -4.78 8.44 2.97
CA GLY A 27 -5.86 7.45 2.98
C GLY A 27 -6.43 7.18 1.58
N HIS A 28 -6.66 8.23 0.79
CA HIS A 28 -7.23 8.08 -0.54
C HIS A 28 -6.26 7.42 -1.54
N LYS A 29 -4.97 7.79 -1.53
CA LYS A 29 -3.96 7.19 -2.42
C LYS A 29 -3.52 5.81 -1.95
N GLY A 30 -3.30 5.64 -0.64
CA GLY A 30 -2.90 4.36 -0.07
C GLY A 30 -3.97 3.28 -0.20
N GLY A 31 -5.23 3.61 0.11
CA GLY A 31 -6.34 2.66 0.04
C GLY A 31 -6.60 2.13 -1.38
N GLN A 32 -6.48 2.99 -2.40
CA GLN A 32 -6.61 2.57 -3.79
C GLN A 32 -5.50 1.62 -4.22
N ARG A 33 -4.25 1.89 -3.81
CA ARG A 33 -3.12 1.03 -4.15
C ARG A 33 -3.21 -0.33 -3.47
N VAL A 34 -3.61 -0.38 -2.20
CA VAL A 34 -3.81 -1.64 -1.46
C VAL A 34 -4.89 -2.48 -2.13
N LYS A 35 -6.01 -1.88 -2.55
CA LYS A 35 -7.08 -2.60 -3.25
C LYS A 35 -6.58 -3.24 -4.55
N GLN A 36 -5.84 -2.51 -5.37
CA GLN A 36 -5.26 -3.03 -6.62
C GLN A 36 -4.32 -4.22 -6.37
N LEU A 37 -3.44 -4.10 -5.37
CA LEU A 37 -2.49 -5.17 -5.03
C LEU A 37 -3.20 -6.45 -4.55
N ILE A 38 -4.32 -6.31 -3.82
CA ILE A 38 -5.13 -7.45 -3.39
C ILE A 38 -5.80 -8.13 -4.58
N GLU A 39 -6.35 -7.36 -5.53
CA GLU A 39 -6.98 -7.91 -6.74
C GLU A 39 -5.94 -8.64 -7.61
N GLU A 40 -4.78 -8.02 -7.85
CA GLU A 40 -3.68 -8.62 -8.61
C GLU A 40 -3.16 -9.92 -7.98
N GLY A 41 -3.01 -9.96 -6.65
CA GLY A 41 -2.60 -11.18 -5.95
C GLY A 41 -3.60 -12.33 -6.08
N LYS A 42 -4.90 -12.04 -6.02
CA LYS A 42 -5.96 -13.05 -6.22
C LYS A 42 -6.00 -13.57 -7.65
N ASP A 43 -5.83 -12.69 -8.62
CA ASP A 43 -5.80 -13.09 -10.03
C ASP A 43 -4.55 -13.94 -10.34
N ALA A 44 -3.40 -13.62 -9.75
CA ALA A 44 -2.18 -14.41 -9.85
C ALA A 44 -2.35 -15.82 -9.23
N GLU A 45 -2.91 -15.91 -8.02
CA GLU A 45 -3.22 -17.18 -7.35
C GLU A 45 -4.19 -18.04 -8.19
N ARG A 46 -5.15 -17.41 -8.87
CA ARG A 46 -6.10 -18.13 -9.73
C ARG A 46 -5.49 -18.58 -11.05
N ALA A 47 -4.51 -17.85 -11.58
CA ALA A 47 -3.85 -18.15 -12.84
C ALA A 47 -2.79 -19.25 -12.71
N ASP A 48 -2.23 -19.42 -11.51
CA ASP A 48 -1.22 -20.43 -11.20
C ASP A 48 -1.71 -21.31 -10.04
N PRO A 49 -2.48 -22.39 -10.31
CA PRO A 49 -2.78 -23.39 -9.30
C PRO A 49 -1.45 -24.07 -8.98
N GLY A 50 -0.80 -23.58 -7.92
CA GLY A 50 0.60 -23.85 -7.60
C GLY A 50 1.03 -25.27 -7.94
N GLU A 51 2.18 -25.36 -8.63
CA GLU A 51 2.92 -26.60 -8.82
C GLU A 51 2.96 -27.35 -7.48
N ASP A 52 2.31 -28.51 -7.45
CA ASP A 52 2.27 -29.39 -6.29
C ASP A 52 3.71 -29.55 -5.81
N ILE A 53 4.02 -28.99 -4.65
CA ILE A 53 5.32 -29.15 -4.03
C ILE A 53 5.38 -30.64 -3.68
N GLU A 54 6.03 -31.45 -4.53
CA GLU A 54 6.29 -32.85 -4.22
C GLU A 54 7.21 -32.87 -3.01
N THR A 55 6.61 -32.92 -1.80
CA THR A 55 7.30 -33.37 -0.61
C THR A 55 7.69 -34.81 -0.90
N THR A 56 8.93 -35.01 -1.34
CA THR A 56 9.56 -36.33 -1.32
C THR A 56 9.72 -36.71 0.14
N ASP A 57 8.71 -37.39 0.69
CA ASP A 57 8.87 -38.20 1.90
C ASP A 57 9.88 -39.30 1.55
N GLU A 58 11.17 -39.01 1.74
CA GLU A 58 12.21 -40.03 1.77
C GLU A 58 11.94 -40.89 3.00
N GLU A 59 11.25 -42.03 2.80
CA GLU A 59 11.15 -43.11 3.78
C GLU A 59 12.57 -43.56 4.13
N GLU A 60 13.06 -43.10 5.29
CA GLU A 60 14.29 -43.57 5.91
C GLU A 60 14.05 -44.99 6.44
N ASP A 61 14.19 -45.98 5.56
CA ASP A 61 14.34 -47.39 5.93
C ASP A 61 15.69 -47.57 6.63
N GLY A 62 15.67 -47.41 7.95
CA GLY A 62 16.73 -47.84 8.85
C GLY A 62 16.36 -49.16 9.52
N GLU A 63 16.59 -50.29 8.84
CA GLU A 63 16.66 -51.60 9.50
C GLU A 63 17.74 -51.58 10.61
N ALA A 64 17.38 -51.99 11.83
CA ALA A 64 18.29 -52.21 12.96
C ALA A 64 17.99 -53.55 13.65
#